data_AF-A0A6J8F1I2-F1
#
_entry.id   AF-A0A6J8F1I2-F1
#
_cell.length_a   1.000
_cell.length_b   1.000
_cell.length_c   1.000
_cell.angle_alpha   90.00
_cell.angle_beta   90.00
_cell.angle_gamma   90.00
#
_symmetry.space_group_name_H-M   'P 1'
#
loop_
_entity.id
_entity.type
_entity.pdbx_description
1 polymer ?
#
loop_
_entity_poly.entity_id
_entity_poly.type
_entity_poly.pdbx_seq_one_letter_code
_entity_poly.pdbx_strand_id
1 'polypeptide(L)'
;MRLTQGFKAEPAETKEESKDPKLQSDQKKDDTENIPDMPDDNNQIVITDAPLVIFDLETNGRYPDITQVAACYVDRSFSRYIFPNQPISAEASRITGLTVVGNKMYHNGSLVPYKLPHEGLTDFLSYISEFKDKPILIGHNIKRFDCHVLFNTLSSLNMWNEFSSQISCFVDSLNLFKQVVPGLSSYSQSFLVNNLLGQEYESHNAVHDARLLLKLITDKGNIFNYLDDLAF
;
A
#
# COMPACT_ATOMS: atom_id res chain seq x y z
N MET A 1 -64.92 40.66 -0.67
CA MET A 1 -64.06 41.86 -0.50
C MET A 1 -63.24 41.66 0.76
N ARG A 2 -61.96 42.04 0.71
CA ARG A 2 -60.84 41.64 1.58
C ARG A 2 -61.11 41.73 3.09
N LEU A 3 -60.62 40.73 3.84
CA LEU A 3 -60.18 40.89 5.23
C LEU A 3 -58.74 40.36 5.32
N THR A 4 -57.81 41.27 5.58
CA THR A 4 -56.37 41.03 5.72
C THR A 4 -55.99 40.86 7.19
N GLN A 5 -55.19 39.82 7.43
CA GLN A 5 -54.03 39.73 8.33
C GLN A 5 -54.15 40.19 9.78
N GLY A 6 -54.06 39.21 10.69
CA GLY A 6 -53.46 39.36 12.01
C GLY A 6 -52.27 38.40 12.12
N PHE A 7 -51.06 38.95 12.10
CA PHE A 7 -49.84 38.26 12.53
C PHE A 7 -49.84 38.20 14.06
N LYS A 8 -49.71 37.00 14.64
CA LYS A 8 -49.26 36.81 16.02
C LYS A 8 -47.95 36.03 15.98
N ALA A 9 -46.93 36.61 16.60
CA ALA A 9 -45.63 36.00 16.80
C ALA A 9 -45.74 34.90 17.86
N GLU A 10 -45.18 33.72 17.56
CA GLU A 10 -44.90 32.67 18.53
C GLU A 10 -43.49 32.85 19.11
N PRO A 11 -43.29 32.54 20.40
CA PRO A 11 -42.03 32.76 21.08
C PRO A 11 -40.97 31.71 20.74
N ALA A 12 -39.71 32.14 20.83
CA ALA A 12 -38.51 31.36 20.59
C ALA A 12 -38.38 30.16 21.55
N GLU A 13 -38.25 28.96 20.99
CA GLU A 13 -37.83 27.77 21.72
C GLU A 13 -36.34 27.88 22.09
N THR A 14 -36.09 27.80 23.39
CA THR A 14 -34.77 27.69 24.01
C THR A 14 -34.11 26.38 23.59
N LYS A 15 -32.92 26.47 22.98
CA LYS A 15 -32.04 25.34 22.73
C LYS A 15 -31.54 24.78 24.06
N GLU A 16 -31.97 23.57 24.40
CA GLU A 16 -31.32 22.76 25.42
C GLU A 16 -29.95 22.29 24.89
N GLU A 17 -28.89 22.63 25.63
CA GLU A 17 -27.55 22.07 25.48
C GLU A 17 -27.59 20.56 25.79
N SER A 18 -27.58 19.73 24.76
CA SER A 18 -27.29 18.30 24.90
C SER A 18 -25.79 18.10 25.14
N LYS A 19 -25.48 17.65 26.35
CA LYS A 19 -24.12 17.31 26.81
C LYS A 19 -23.56 16.16 25.97
N ASP A 20 -22.37 16.38 25.41
CA ASP A 20 -21.54 15.37 24.75
C ASP A 20 -21.33 14.12 25.61
N PRO A 21 -21.74 12.92 25.17
CA PRO A 21 -21.27 11.69 25.75
C PRO A 21 -19.85 11.41 25.24
N LYS A 22 -18.88 11.61 26.14
CA LYS A 22 -17.48 11.16 26.05
C LYS A 22 -17.33 9.91 25.18
N LEU A 23 -16.56 10.04 24.09
CA LEU A 23 -15.92 8.90 23.43
C LEU A 23 -15.16 8.11 24.50
N GLN A 24 -15.67 6.94 24.85
CA GLN A 24 -14.88 5.90 25.47
C GLN A 24 -13.94 5.38 24.38
N SER A 25 -12.65 5.57 24.61
CA SER A 25 -11.59 5.01 23.79
C SER A 25 -11.63 3.48 23.93
N ASP A 26 -12.24 2.81 22.97
CA ASP A 26 -12.05 1.38 22.78
C ASP A 26 -10.59 1.14 22.40
N GLN A 27 -9.80 0.69 23.38
CA GLN A 27 -8.53 0.02 23.13
C GLN A 27 -8.84 -1.29 22.40
N LYS A 28 -8.93 -1.25 21.08
CA LYS A 28 -8.87 -2.45 20.24
C LYS A 28 -7.41 -2.85 20.09
N LYS A 29 -7.16 -4.12 20.42
CA LYS A 29 -5.87 -4.81 20.30
C LYS A 29 -5.32 -4.64 18.89
N ASP A 30 -4.02 -4.42 18.84
CA ASP A 30 -3.21 -4.35 17.63
C ASP A 30 -3.08 -5.78 17.09
N ASP A 31 -3.82 -6.11 16.03
CA ASP A 31 -3.76 -7.44 15.38
C ASP A 31 -2.53 -7.56 14.44
N THR A 32 -1.44 -6.84 14.72
CA THR A 32 -0.21 -6.76 13.90
C THR A 32 0.67 -8.01 13.97
N GLU A 33 0.30 -9.03 14.76
CA GLU A 33 1.14 -10.20 15.04
C GLU A 33 0.90 -11.43 14.12
N ASN A 34 0.07 -11.35 13.07
CA ASN A 34 -0.40 -12.55 12.35
C ASN A 34 0.21 -12.82 10.95
N ILE A 35 1.32 -12.19 10.55
CA ILE A 35 2.08 -12.71 9.39
C ILE A 35 3.07 -13.75 9.92
N PRO A 36 2.96 -15.02 9.51
CA PRO A 36 3.98 -16.00 9.86
C PRO A 36 5.31 -15.57 9.24
N ASP A 37 6.38 -15.60 10.04
CA ASP A 37 7.73 -15.46 9.54
C ASP A 37 7.94 -16.44 8.38
N MET A 38 8.67 -16.00 7.36
CA MET A 38 9.03 -16.88 6.25
C MET A 38 9.74 -18.12 6.82
N PRO A 39 9.50 -19.32 6.29
CA PRO A 39 10.13 -20.53 6.82
C PRO A 39 11.65 -20.36 6.88
N ASP A 40 12.18 -20.47 8.10
CA ASP A 40 13.59 -20.27 8.43
C ASP A 40 14.43 -21.40 7.85
N ASP A 41 14.87 -21.23 6.60
CA ASP A 41 15.94 -22.04 6.03
C ASP A 41 17.24 -21.42 6.56
N ASN A 42 17.85 -22.07 7.56
CA ASN A 42 18.95 -21.63 8.42
C ASN A 42 20.30 -21.33 7.70
N ASN A 43 20.25 -20.89 6.46
CA ASN A 43 21.38 -20.39 5.70
C ASN A 43 21.40 -18.86 5.85
N GLN A 44 22.47 -18.35 6.46
CA GLN A 44 22.80 -16.93 6.47
C GLN A 44 22.48 -16.31 5.10
N ILE A 45 21.48 -15.43 5.01
CA ILE A 45 21.03 -14.85 3.75
C ILE A 45 22.19 -14.00 3.22
N VAL A 46 22.94 -14.51 2.25
CA VAL A 46 23.97 -13.73 1.55
C VAL A 46 23.24 -12.96 0.43
N ILE A 47 22.90 -11.70 0.70
CA ILE A 47 22.05 -10.87 -0.17
C ILE A 47 22.74 -10.41 -1.46
N THR A 48 24.02 -10.69 -1.65
CA THR A 48 24.87 -9.91 -2.57
C THR A 48 24.55 -10.04 -4.06
N ASP A 49 23.73 -11.01 -4.50
CA ASP A 49 23.38 -11.21 -5.92
C ASP A 49 21.86 -11.37 -6.21
N ALA A 50 20.99 -11.29 -5.19
CA ALA A 50 19.56 -11.49 -5.40
C ALA A 50 18.90 -10.31 -6.13
N PRO A 51 17.95 -10.54 -7.06
CA PRO A 51 17.23 -9.46 -7.72
C PRO A 51 16.43 -8.62 -6.71
N LEU A 52 16.69 -7.32 -6.63
CA LEU A 52 15.94 -6.40 -5.77
C LEU A 52 14.70 -5.88 -6.51
N VAL A 53 13.55 -6.47 -6.23
CA VAL A 53 12.29 -6.11 -6.88
C VAL A 53 11.52 -5.17 -5.96
N ILE A 54 11.29 -3.95 -6.45
CA ILE A 54 10.53 -2.95 -5.71
C ILE A 54 9.06 -3.19 -5.96
N PHE A 55 8.21 -3.24 -4.95
CA PHE A 55 6.77 -3.40 -5.12
C PHE A 55 5.98 -2.42 -4.27
N ASP A 56 4.73 -2.19 -4.68
CA ASP A 56 3.78 -1.34 -4.00
C ASP A 56 2.35 -1.83 -4.28
N LEU A 57 1.43 -1.60 -3.34
CA LEU A 57 0.02 -1.95 -3.45
C LEU A 57 -0.88 -0.72 -3.28
N GLU A 58 -1.81 -0.54 -4.21
CA GLU A 58 -3.01 0.25 -3.92
C GLU A 58 -4.10 -0.64 -3.34
N THR A 59 -4.89 -0.10 -2.42
CA THR A 59 -5.96 -0.84 -1.75
C THR A 59 -7.28 -0.07 -1.70
N ASN A 60 -8.37 -0.77 -1.38
CA ASN A 60 -9.71 -0.16 -1.28
C ASN A 60 -10.00 0.55 0.07
N GLY A 61 -9.11 0.45 1.07
CA GLY A 61 -9.23 1.14 2.36
C GLY A 61 -8.84 0.29 3.58
N ARG A 62 -9.66 0.32 4.64
CA ARG A 62 -9.33 -0.18 5.99
C ARG A 62 -9.36 -1.72 6.14
N TYR A 63 -10.11 -2.43 5.29
CA TYR A 63 -10.13 -3.90 5.23
C TYR A 63 -9.76 -4.32 3.80
N PRO A 64 -8.48 -4.19 3.46
CA PRO A 64 -8.09 -3.90 2.07
C PRO A 64 -8.19 -5.12 1.17
N ASP A 65 -9.02 -5.02 0.12
CA ASP A 65 -8.74 -5.71 -1.13
C ASP A 65 -7.63 -4.94 -1.87
N ILE A 66 -6.74 -5.68 -2.53
CA ILE A 66 -5.76 -5.10 -3.46
C ILE A 66 -6.52 -4.56 -4.68
N THR A 67 -6.31 -3.29 -5.01
CA THR A 67 -6.89 -2.63 -6.19
C THR A 67 -5.85 -2.39 -7.29
N GLN A 68 -4.57 -2.33 -6.92
CA GLN A 68 -3.46 -2.37 -7.86
C GLN A 68 -2.28 -3.06 -7.20
N VAL A 69 -1.58 -3.92 -7.95
CA VAL A 69 -0.25 -4.41 -7.58
C VAL A 69 0.72 -3.96 -8.64
N ALA A 70 1.88 -3.46 -8.22
CA ALA A 70 2.95 -3.08 -9.12
C ALA A 70 4.30 -3.54 -8.60
N ALA A 71 5.22 -3.80 -9.53
CA ALA A 71 6.59 -4.08 -9.22
C ALA A 71 7.55 -3.52 -10.27
N CYS A 72 8.74 -3.12 -9.84
CA CYS A 72 9.79 -2.55 -10.69
C CYS A 72 11.12 -3.24 -10.41
N TYR A 73 11.87 -3.51 -11.48
CA TYR A 73 13.22 -4.05 -11.40
C TYR A 73 14.05 -3.47 -12.54
N VAL A 74 15.06 -2.66 -12.21
CA VAL A 74 15.92 -1.97 -13.18
C VAL A 74 15.06 -1.19 -14.20
N ASP A 75 15.00 -1.62 -15.45
CA ASP A 75 14.24 -1.01 -16.54
C ASP A 75 12.85 -1.64 -16.72
N ARG A 76 12.58 -2.80 -16.09
CA ARG A 76 11.31 -3.51 -16.17
C ARG A 76 10.30 -3.02 -15.14
N SER A 77 9.02 -3.08 -15.51
CA SER A 77 7.91 -2.82 -14.61
C SER A 77 6.73 -3.73 -14.91
N PHE A 78 6.11 -4.22 -13.85
CA PHE A 78 4.86 -4.97 -13.84
C PHE A 78 3.79 -4.11 -13.15
N SER A 79 2.56 -4.14 -13.68
CA SER A 79 1.41 -3.59 -12.98
C SER A 79 0.12 -4.25 -13.41
N ARG A 80 -0.78 -4.48 -12.45
CA ARG A 80 -2.14 -4.95 -12.68
C ARG A 80 -3.11 -4.21 -11.79
N TYR A 81 -4.18 -3.70 -12.37
CA TYR A 81 -5.38 -3.32 -11.62
C TYR A 81 -6.18 -4.59 -11.30
N ILE A 82 -6.63 -4.67 -10.06
CA ILE A 82 -7.41 -5.79 -9.53
C ILE A 82 -8.77 -5.27 -9.13
N PHE A 83 -9.82 -5.94 -9.59
CA PHE A 83 -11.18 -5.57 -9.23
C PHE A 83 -11.42 -5.92 -7.77
N PRO A 84 -11.75 -4.95 -6.90
CA PRO A 84 -11.96 -5.23 -5.50
C PRO A 84 -13.30 -5.94 -5.27
N ASN A 85 -13.37 -6.79 -4.25
CA ASN A 85 -14.62 -7.45 -3.84
C ASN A 85 -15.52 -6.49 -3.06
N GLN A 86 -14.92 -5.51 -2.39
CA GLN A 86 -15.60 -4.45 -1.65
C GLN A 86 -15.42 -3.08 -2.31
N PRO A 87 -16.39 -2.16 -2.16
CA PRO A 87 -16.27 -0.82 -2.71
C PRO A 87 -15.01 -0.09 -2.26
N ILE A 88 -14.41 0.69 -3.17
CA ILE A 88 -13.30 1.59 -2.83
C ILE A 88 -13.87 2.71 -1.96
N SER A 89 -13.33 2.83 -0.74
CA SER A 89 -13.73 3.89 0.18
C SER A 89 -13.48 5.28 -0.43
N ALA A 90 -14.22 6.30 0.01
CA ALA A 90 -14.04 7.66 -0.50
C ALA A 90 -12.60 8.18 -0.25
N GLU A 91 -12.00 7.80 0.88
CA GLU A 91 -10.63 8.18 1.20
C GLU A 91 -9.61 7.45 0.33
N ALA A 92 -9.77 6.13 0.13
CA ALA A 92 -8.92 5.40 -0.80
C ALA A 92 -9.06 5.92 -2.24
N SER A 93 -10.28 6.24 -2.68
CA SER A 93 -10.50 6.85 -4.01
C SER A 93 -9.81 8.22 -4.13
N ARG A 94 -9.85 9.03 -3.07
CA ARG A 94 -9.22 10.36 -3.04
C ARG A 94 -7.70 10.29 -3.06
N ILE A 95 -7.14 9.30 -2.37
CA ILE A 95 -5.71 9.01 -2.37
C ILE A 95 -5.37 8.42 -3.74
N THR A 96 -5.72 7.16 -4.00
CA THR A 96 -5.29 6.36 -5.15
C THR A 96 -5.80 6.85 -6.53
N GLY A 97 -6.77 7.77 -6.57
CA GLY A 97 -7.46 8.14 -7.81
C GLY A 97 -8.29 7.00 -8.44
N LEU A 98 -8.39 5.84 -7.77
CA LEU A 98 -9.12 4.68 -8.25
C LEU A 98 -10.60 4.77 -7.92
N THR A 99 -11.45 4.47 -8.90
CA THR A 99 -12.90 4.39 -8.73
C THR A 99 -13.48 3.19 -9.48
N VAL A 100 -14.59 2.68 -8.98
CA VAL A 100 -15.37 1.61 -9.63
C VAL A 100 -16.79 2.10 -9.88
N VAL A 101 -17.25 2.00 -11.12
CA VAL A 101 -18.62 2.36 -11.52
C VAL A 101 -19.21 1.21 -12.33
N GLY A 102 -20.14 0.46 -11.72
CA GLY A 102 -20.60 -0.82 -12.27
C GLY A 102 -19.43 -1.81 -12.37
N ASN A 103 -19.28 -2.46 -13.52
CA ASN A 103 -18.18 -3.41 -13.78
C ASN A 103 -17.02 -2.74 -14.54
N LYS A 104 -16.73 -1.47 -14.24
CA LYS A 104 -15.65 -0.71 -14.86
C LYS A 104 -14.81 -0.06 -13.78
N MET A 105 -13.49 -0.11 -13.98
CA MET A 105 -12.52 0.48 -13.07
C MET A 105 -11.83 1.65 -13.78
N TYR A 106 -11.61 2.72 -13.04
CA TYR A 106 -11.03 3.95 -13.56
C TYR A 106 -9.88 4.40 -12.66
N HIS A 107 -8.84 4.97 -13.25
CA HIS A 107 -7.77 5.68 -12.55
C HIS A 107 -7.75 7.12 -13.04
N ASN A 108 -7.98 8.09 -12.15
CA ASN A 108 -8.09 9.51 -12.48
C ASN A 108 -9.08 9.80 -13.63
N GLY A 109 -10.23 9.10 -13.59
CA GLY A 109 -11.30 9.21 -14.59
C GLY A 109 -11.04 8.47 -15.91
N SER A 110 -9.85 7.91 -16.12
CA SER A 110 -9.51 7.12 -17.31
C SER A 110 -9.84 5.65 -17.08
N LEU A 111 -10.53 5.01 -18.03
CA LEU A 111 -10.87 3.59 -17.97
C LEU A 111 -9.58 2.75 -18.00
N VAL A 112 -9.43 1.83 -17.03
CA VAL A 112 -8.28 0.93 -16.96
C VAL A 112 -8.72 -0.53 -17.09
N PRO A 113 -7.95 -1.39 -17.79
CA PRO A 113 -8.20 -2.82 -17.78
C PRO A 113 -7.86 -3.38 -16.41
N TYR A 114 -8.74 -4.23 -15.88
CA TYR A 114 -8.55 -4.91 -14.61
C TYR A 114 -8.59 -6.43 -14.77
N LYS A 115 -8.13 -7.13 -13.73
CA LYS A 115 -8.24 -8.57 -13.56
C LYS A 115 -9.06 -8.90 -12.31
N LEU A 116 -9.63 -10.10 -12.25
CA LEU A 116 -10.16 -10.60 -10.97
C LEU A 116 -9.00 -10.91 -10.00
N PRO A 117 -9.22 -10.91 -8.67
CA PRO A 117 -8.15 -11.09 -7.69
C PRO A 117 -7.21 -12.26 -7.95
N HIS A 118 -7.77 -13.46 -8.21
CA HIS A 118 -6.98 -14.64 -8.53
C HIS A 118 -6.12 -14.45 -9.78
N GLU A 119 -6.70 -13.93 -10.86
CA GLU A 119 -5.98 -13.72 -12.13
C GLU A 119 -4.88 -12.66 -11.99
N GLY A 120 -5.17 -11.55 -11.30
CA GLY A 120 -4.21 -10.47 -11.10
C GLY A 120 -3.00 -10.90 -10.26
N LEU A 121 -3.24 -11.71 -9.22
CA LEU A 121 -2.16 -12.27 -8.40
C LEU A 121 -1.45 -13.45 -9.06
N THR A 122 -2.12 -14.19 -9.96
CA THR A 122 -1.46 -15.20 -10.81
C THR A 122 -0.49 -14.52 -11.79
N ASP A 123 -0.91 -13.41 -12.40
CA ASP A 123 -0.03 -12.59 -13.25
C ASP A 123 1.17 -12.06 -12.45
N PHE A 124 0.96 -11.63 -11.20
CA PHE A 124 2.04 -11.13 -10.34
C PHE A 124 3.02 -12.24 -9.96
N LEU A 125 2.52 -13.40 -9.53
CA LEU A 125 3.34 -14.57 -9.24
C LEU A 125 4.13 -15.03 -10.47
N SER A 126 3.51 -15.02 -11.65
CA SER A 126 4.19 -15.35 -12.91
C SER A 126 5.35 -14.41 -13.16
N TYR A 127 5.16 -13.10 -12.98
CA TYR A 127 6.23 -12.11 -13.08
C TYR A 127 7.37 -12.36 -12.08
N ILE A 128 7.04 -12.68 -10.82
CA ILE A 128 8.06 -13.02 -9.80
C ILE A 128 8.82 -14.30 -10.16
N SER A 129 8.16 -15.27 -10.79
CA SER A 129 8.75 -16.54 -11.20
C SER A 129 9.64 -16.45 -12.44
N GLU A 130 9.66 -15.31 -13.15
CA GLU A 130 10.57 -15.06 -14.29
C GLU A 130 12.01 -14.84 -13.84
N PHE A 131 12.25 -14.54 -12.56
CA PHE A 131 13.58 -14.32 -12.03
C PHE A 131 14.29 -15.65 -11.81
N LYS A 132 15.55 -15.74 -12.29
CA LYS A 132 16.37 -16.95 -12.15
C LYS A 132 16.67 -17.29 -10.69
N ASP A 133 16.97 -16.26 -9.91
CA ASP A 133 17.24 -16.33 -8.48
C ASP A 133 16.08 -15.67 -7.73
N LYS A 134 15.75 -16.19 -6.54
CA LYS A 134 14.60 -15.71 -5.75
C LYS A 134 14.78 -14.22 -5.41
N PRO A 135 13.88 -13.33 -5.86
CA PRO A 135 14.03 -11.91 -5.61
C PRO A 135 13.78 -11.56 -4.13
N ILE A 136 14.38 -10.46 -3.71
CA ILE A 136 14.05 -9.76 -2.47
C ILE A 136 12.99 -8.71 -2.81
N LEU A 137 11.86 -8.77 -2.13
CA LEU A 137 10.77 -7.81 -2.35
C LEU A 137 10.92 -6.62 -1.41
N ILE A 138 11.15 -5.44 -1.98
CA ILE A 138 11.33 -4.21 -1.22
C ILE A 138 10.15 -3.29 -1.45
N GLY A 139 9.58 -2.75 -0.40
CA GLY A 139 8.59 -1.68 -0.49
C GLY A 139 8.78 -0.67 0.64
N HIS A 140 7.93 0.35 0.72
CA HIS A 140 8.07 1.40 1.72
C HIS A 140 6.99 1.33 2.80
N ASN A 141 7.39 1.13 4.06
CA ASN A 141 6.48 0.94 5.20
C ASN A 141 5.58 -0.31 5.07
N ILE A 142 6.03 -1.28 4.27
CA ILE A 142 5.26 -2.49 3.92
C ILE A 142 5.02 -3.43 5.08
N LYS A 143 5.90 -3.44 6.10
CA LYS A 143 5.79 -4.40 7.22
C LYS A 143 4.51 -4.17 8.01
N ARG A 144 4.02 -2.93 8.05
CA ARG A 144 2.83 -2.53 8.80
C ARG A 144 1.53 -2.65 8.01
N PHE A 145 1.59 -2.79 6.70
CA PHE A 145 0.41 -2.73 5.85
C PHE A 145 0.46 -3.71 4.69
N ASP A 146 1.23 -3.41 3.64
CA ASP A 146 1.23 -4.15 2.37
C ASP A 146 1.46 -5.64 2.54
N CYS A 147 2.38 -6.03 3.43
CA CYS A 147 2.66 -7.44 3.70
C CYS A 147 1.43 -8.15 4.28
N HIS A 148 0.67 -7.51 5.16
CA HIS A 148 -0.57 -8.08 5.71
C HIS A 148 -1.64 -8.22 4.62
N VAL A 149 -1.79 -7.20 3.77
CA VAL A 149 -2.76 -7.21 2.67
C VAL A 149 -2.43 -8.33 1.68
N LEU A 150 -1.16 -8.41 1.27
CA LEU A 150 -0.67 -9.42 0.34
C LEU A 150 -0.81 -10.82 0.92
N PHE A 151 -0.37 -11.04 2.16
CA PHE A 151 -0.49 -12.32 2.86
C PHE A 151 -1.95 -12.77 2.96
N ASN A 152 -2.85 -11.91 3.44
CA ASN A 152 -4.26 -12.25 3.62
C ASN A 152 -4.93 -12.57 2.28
N THR A 153 -4.64 -11.78 1.24
CA THR A 153 -5.23 -11.99 -0.09
C THR A 153 -4.72 -13.29 -0.71
N LEU A 154 -3.41 -13.53 -0.73
CA LEU A 154 -2.83 -14.77 -1.24
C LEU A 154 -3.29 -16.00 -0.45
N SER A 155 -3.37 -15.90 0.87
CA SER A 155 -3.84 -17.00 1.73
C SER A 155 -5.30 -17.35 1.44
N SER A 156 -6.17 -16.34 1.28
CA SER A 156 -7.57 -16.55 0.91
C SER A 156 -7.75 -17.26 -0.44
N LEU A 157 -6.75 -17.15 -1.31
CA LEU A 157 -6.71 -17.76 -2.64
C LEU A 157 -5.89 -19.07 -2.67
N ASN A 158 -5.36 -19.53 -1.53
CA ASN A 158 -4.43 -20.67 -1.42
C ASN A 158 -3.15 -20.52 -2.24
N MET A 159 -2.70 -19.29 -2.49
CA MET A 159 -1.51 -18.98 -3.30
C MET A 159 -0.28 -18.64 -2.45
N TRP A 160 -0.44 -18.46 -1.13
CA TRP A 160 0.65 -18.00 -0.26
C TRP A 160 1.89 -18.89 -0.32
N ASN A 161 1.73 -20.22 -0.19
CA ASN A 161 2.86 -21.15 -0.17
C ASN A 161 3.63 -21.16 -1.50
N GLU A 162 2.91 -21.04 -2.62
CA GLU A 162 3.54 -20.95 -3.94
C GLU A 162 4.31 -19.63 -4.06
N PHE A 163 3.67 -18.51 -3.72
CA PHE A 163 4.28 -17.19 -3.76
C PHE A 163 5.52 -17.07 -2.86
N SER A 164 5.42 -17.48 -1.60
CA SER A 164 6.51 -17.41 -0.63
C SER A 164 7.69 -18.29 -1.06
N SER A 165 7.44 -19.40 -1.75
CA SER A 165 8.51 -20.25 -2.30
C SER A 165 9.34 -19.57 -3.41
N GLN A 166 8.77 -18.56 -4.08
CA GLN A 166 9.41 -17.86 -5.21
C GLN A 166 10.25 -16.65 -4.77
N ILE A 167 10.13 -16.17 -3.53
CA ILE A 167 10.87 -15.00 -3.04
C ILE A 167 11.89 -15.41 -1.98
N SER A 168 12.90 -14.57 -1.75
CA SER A 168 13.87 -14.78 -0.68
C SER A 168 13.33 -14.26 0.66
N CYS A 169 12.92 -12.99 0.68
CA CYS A 169 12.42 -12.30 1.86
C CYS A 169 11.77 -10.96 1.47
N PHE A 170 11.18 -10.27 2.46
CA PHE A 170 10.74 -8.89 2.35
C PHE A 170 11.73 -7.93 3.03
N VAL A 171 11.83 -6.71 2.51
CA VAL A 171 12.58 -5.61 3.15
C VAL A 171 11.72 -4.36 3.20
N ASP A 172 11.57 -3.79 4.39
CA ASP A 172 10.89 -2.51 4.58
C ASP A 172 11.88 -1.35 4.44
N SER A 173 11.81 -0.66 3.31
CA SER A 173 12.72 0.44 2.99
C SER A 173 12.59 1.64 3.95
N LEU A 174 11.51 1.78 4.71
CA LEU A 174 11.42 2.86 5.70
C LEU A 174 12.47 2.70 6.79
N ASN A 175 12.71 1.46 7.26
CA ASN A 175 13.75 1.19 8.26
C ASN A 175 15.15 1.27 7.64
N LEU A 176 15.26 0.86 6.38
CA LEU A 176 16.48 0.98 5.58
C LEU A 176 16.94 2.44 5.45
N PHE A 177 16.04 3.35 5.07
CA PHE A 177 16.40 4.77 4.96
C PHE A 177 16.73 5.42 6.30
N LYS A 178 16.12 4.98 7.40
CA LYS A 178 16.50 5.45 8.76
C LYS A 178 17.94 5.10 9.12
N GLN A 179 18.46 3.98 8.62
CA GLN A 179 19.85 3.57 8.84
C GLN A 179 20.81 4.25 7.86
N VAL A 180 20.45 4.32 6.57
CA VAL A 180 21.31 4.85 5.51
C VAL A 180 21.42 6.38 5.56
N VAL A 181 20.32 7.08 5.91
CA VAL A 181 20.26 8.55 5.96
C VAL A 181 19.61 9.00 7.28
N PRO A 182 20.30 8.83 8.42
CA PRO A 182 19.72 9.13 9.72
C PRO A 182 19.49 10.64 9.92
N GLY A 183 18.57 10.99 10.82
CA GLY A 183 18.34 12.38 11.25
C GLY A 183 17.35 13.21 10.43
N LEU A 184 16.65 12.62 9.46
CA LEU A 184 15.58 13.32 8.73
C LEU A 184 14.34 13.55 9.61
N SER A 185 13.60 14.63 9.31
CA SER A 185 12.37 15.00 10.03
C SER A 185 11.17 14.12 9.67
N SER A 186 11.21 13.48 8.50
CA SER A 186 10.23 12.49 8.05
C SER A 186 10.93 11.44 7.21
N TYR A 187 10.34 10.25 7.16
CA TYR A 187 10.74 9.16 6.27
C TYR A 187 9.57 8.69 5.41
N SER A 188 8.52 9.50 5.23
CA SER A 188 7.53 9.18 4.21
C SER A 188 8.19 9.17 2.84
N GLN A 189 7.75 8.27 1.95
CA GLN A 189 8.31 8.18 0.61
C GLN A 189 8.27 9.51 -0.14
N SER A 190 7.14 10.23 -0.04
CA SER A 190 7.00 11.58 -0.61
C SER A 190 8.07 12.55 -0.08
N PHE A 191 8.36 12.54 1.22
CA PHE A 191 9.40 13.38 1.80
C PHE A 191 10.78 12.97 1.28
N LEU A 192 11.07 11.68 1.24
CA LEU A 192 12.35 11.15 0.76
C LEU A 192 12.59 11.49 -0.72
N VAL A 193 11.58 11.33 -1.58
CA VAL A 193 11.69 11.70 -3.00
C VAL A 193 11.96 13.19 -3.16
N ASN A 194 11.19 14.05 -2.49
CA ASN A 194 11.39 15.50 -2.55
C ASN A 194 12.78 15.91 -2.04
N ASN A 195 13.19 15.41 -0.87
CA ASN A 195 14.42 15.87 -0.21
C ASN A 195 15.69 15.24 -0.78
N LEU A 196 15.63 13.99 -1.24
CA LEU A 196 16.82 13.25 -1.68
C LEU A 196 16.97 13.23 -3.19
N LEU A 197 15.88 13.36 -3.96
CA LEU A 197 15.91 13.36 -5.42
C LEU A 197 15.52 14.69 -6.05
N GLY A 198 15.05 15.68 -5.28
CA GLY A 198 14.62 16.98 -5.79
C GLY A 198 13.46 16.91 -6.78
N GLN A 199 12.62 15.86 -6.70
CA GLN A 199 11.48 15.63 -7.59
C GLN A 199 10.18 15.80 -6.83
N GLU A 200 9.18 16.36 -7.52
CA GLU A 200 7.81 16.36 -7.02
C GLU A 200 7.27 14.93 -6.93
N TYR A 201 6.46 14.67 -5.91
CA TYR A 201 5.83 13.38 -5.69
C TYR A 201 4.35 13.48 -6.04
N GLU A 202 4.01 13.05 -7.25
CA GLU A 202 2.62 12.73 -7.58
C GLU A 202 2.37 11.30 -7.10
N SER A 203 2.01 11.18 -5.82
CA SER A 203 1.55 9.92 -5.24
C SER A 203 0.42 9.32 -6.06
N HIS A 204 0.10 8.05 -5.81
CA HIS A 204 -1.21 7.42 -6.08
C HIS A 204 -1.30 6.54 -7.33
N ASN A 205 -0.16 6.05 -7.80
CA ASN A 205 -0.11 4.93 -8.72
C ASN A 205 1.01 4.00 -8.28
N ALA A 206 0.67 2.77 -7.89
CA ALA A 206 1.64 1.81 -7.38
C ALA A 206 2.88 1.64 -8.29
N VAL A 207 2.73 1.74 -9.62
CA VAL A 207 3.89 1.63 -10.52
C VAL A 207 4.80 2.85 -10.44
N HIS A 208 4.24 4.04 -10.25
CA HIS A 208 4.98 5.28 -10.11
C HIS A 208 5.72 5.32 -8.77
N ASP A 209 5.01 4.95 -7.70
CA ASP A 209 5.55 4.87 -6.34
C ASP A 209 6.70 3.85 -6.31
N ALA A 210 6.52 2.65 -6.87
CA ALA A 210 7.60 1.66 -6.99
C ALA A 210 8.80 2.15 -7.83
N ARG A 211 8.57 2.91 -8.92
CA ARG A 211 9.65 3.50 -9.73
C ARG A 211 10.45 4.55 -8.97
N LEU A 212 9.77 5.42 -8.21
CA LEU A 212 10.44 6.45 -7.42
C LEU A 212 11.23 5.84 -6.26
N LEU A 213 10.70 4.78 -5.63
CA LEU A 213 11.43 4.03 -4.62
C LEU A 213 12.66 3.32 -5.19
N LEU A 214 12.55 2.71 -6.37
CA LEU A 214 13.71 2.14 -7.08
C LEU A 214 14.79 3.19 -7.32
N LYS A 215 14.41 4.40 -7.73
CA LYS A 215 15.34 5.51 -7.92
C LYS A 215 16.01 5.93 -6.61
N LEU A 216 15.25 6.06 -5.51
CA LEU A 216 15.81 6.35 -4.19
C LEU A 216 16.85 5.31 -3.75
N ILE A 217 16.52 4.03 -3.91
CA ILE A 217 17.39 2.91 -3.52
C ILE A 217 18.67 2.92 -4.36
N THR A 218 18.55 3.15 -5.67
CA THR A 218 19.68 3.17 -6.61
C THR A 218 20.61 4.37 -6.36
N ASP A 219 20.05 5.56 -6.12
CA ASP A 219 20.83 6.78 -5.86
C ASP A 219 21.62 6.71 -4.52
N LYS A 220 21.16 5.89 -3.57
CA LYS A 220 21.79 5.74 -2.24
C LYS A 220 22.65 4.47 -2.13
N GLY A 221 23.34 4.08 -3.21
CA GLY A 221 24.05 2.81 -3.48
C GLY A 221 24.86 2.10 -2.37
N ASN A 222 24.98 2.66 -1.17
CA ASN A 222 25.44 1.99 0.04
C ASN A 222 24.35 1.09 0.69
N ILE A 223 23.14 1.10 0.14
CA ILE A 223 21.95 0.46 0.70
C ILE A 223 22.11 -1.05 0.90
N PHE A 224 22.92 -1.70 0.06
CA PHE A 224 23.17 -3.14 0.11
C PHE A 224 23.83 -3.60 1.42
N ASN A 225 24.57 -2.71 2.09
CA ASN A 225 25.27 -3.04 3.35
C ASN A 225 24.33 -3.22 4.55
N TYR A 226 23.03 -2.93 4.38
CA TYR A 226 22.05 -2.88 5.47
C TYR A 226 20.90 -3.88 5.26
N LEU A 227 20.90 -4.61 4.15
CA LEU A 227 19.77 -5.48 3.80
C LEU A 227 19.65 -6.69 4.73
N ASP A 228 20.78 -7.28 5.15
CA ASP A 228 20.82 -8.50 5.98
C ASP A 228 20.10 -8.28 7.32
N ASP A 229 20.27 -7.10 7.93
CA ASP A 229 19.71 -6.75 9.24
C ASP A 229 18.21 -6.39 9.19
N LEU A 230 17.64 -6.26 7.99
CA LEU A 230 16.30 -5.70 7.78
C LEU A 230 15.35 -6.65 7.04
N ALA A 231 15.85 -7.79 6.58
CA ALA A 231 15.06 -8.85 5.95
C ALA A 231 14.14 -9.53 6.98
N PHE A 232 12.92 -9.89 6.54
CA PHE A 232 11.95 -10.69 7.29
C PHE A 232 11.08 -11.54 6.37
#